data_AF-A0A7W4HQN0-F1
#
_entry.id   AF-A0A7W4HQN0-F1
#
_cell.length_a   1.000
_cell.length_b   1.000
_cell.length_c   1.000
_cell.angle_alpha   90.00
_cell.angle_beta   90.00
_cell.angle_gamma   90.00
#
_symmetry.space_group_name_H-M   'P 1'
#
loop_
_entity.id
_entity.type
_entity.pdbx_description
1 polymer ?
#
loop_
_entity_poly.entity_id
_entity_poly.type
_entity_poly.pdbx_seq_one_letter_code
_entity_poly.pdbx_strand_id
1 'polypeptide(L)'
;MNKKNKKMLLIILLSLLAGIVLAALYVFLVMRFTSSYDREISIIFFPIPFILGASICYSFAYNQKISGALAVICTLVFFKFIMGTLGVTFSKVYERLTLPKVYKSYHYTSDYKIYNLEGEKHLVRLPEDIHHIAKGIYLNPQNELVIYDKSIPMDRNEPSVINHIEKYNSLGKRMQESDTLEVQQDIPNIFDGNSQRFLKKETLDRKNIKPMYVESYKTKGNKYETILYFEVKTQPYTFRFKNKFPYTKNQKELSKTPTIYYENDSEIIESFGNISLYTNKHLHYQLLQIKDDIYLGLTYMVK
;
A
#
# COMPACT_ATOMS: atom_id res chain seq x y z
N MET A 1 10.26 43.14 42.40
CA MET A 1 9.77 43.15 40.99
C MET A 1 8.32 43.64 40.95
N ASN A 2 8.04 44.73 40.21
CA ASN A 2 6.72 45.37 40.13
C ASN A 2 5.66 44.42 39.52
N LYS A 3 4.38 44.54 39.92
CA LYS A 3 3.25 43.69 39.47
C LYS A 3 3.11 43.68 37.95
N LYS A 4 3.39 44.82 37.30
CA LYS A 4 3.42 44.97 35.83
C LYS A 4 4.51 44.10 35.18
N ASN A 5 5.71 44.04 35.77
CA ASN A 5 6.83 43.25 35.26
C ASN A 5 6.56 41.74 35.41
N LYS A 6 5.94 41.32 36.52
CA LYS A 6 5.50 39.92 36.71
C LYS A 6 4.49 39.49 35.65
N LYS A 7 3.50 40.34 35.33
CA LYS A 7 2.49 40.08 34.31
C LYS A 7 3.11 39.95 32.91
N MET A 8 4.02 40.85 32.55
CA MET A 8 4.71 40.82 31.26
C MET A 8 5.57 39.56 31.10
N LEU A 9 6.32 39.18 32.15
CA LEU A 9 7.14 37.97 32.15
C LEU A 9 6.28 36.70 31.94
N LEU A 10 5.13 36.62 32.62
CA LEU A 10 4.20 35.50 32.49
C LEU A 10 3.64 35.39 31.07
N ILE A 11 3.27 36.52 30.45
CA ILE A 11 2.75 36.53 29.08
C ILE A 11 3.82 36.05 28.09
N ILE A 12 5.06 36.53 28.21
CA ILE A 12 6.17 36.09 27.36
C ILE A 12 6.40 34.58 27.51
N LEU A 13 6.40 34.07 28.75
CA LEU A 13 6.56 32.64 29.01
C LEU A 13 5.45 31.81 28.34
N LEU A 14 4.20 32.22 28.48
CA LEU A 14 3.06 31.53 27.86
C LEU A 14 3.09 31.60 26.34
N SER A 15 3.51 32.72 25.76
CA SER A 15 3.71 32.85 24.31
C SER A 15 4.79 31.93 23.79
N LEU A 16 5.92 31.84 24.49
CA LEU A 16 7.00 30.90 24.12
C LEU A 16 6.51 29.45 24.18
N LEU A 17 5.77 29.08 25.24
CA LEU A 17 5.17 27.75 25.36
C LEU A 17 4.20 27.44 24.21
N ALA A 18 3.33 28.38 23.84
CA ALA A 18 2.41 28.22 22.71
C ALA A 18 3.17 28.00 21.39
N GLY A 19 4.24 28.77 21.17
CA GLY A 19 5.15 28.58 20.04
C GLY A 19 5.78 27.20 20.03
N ILE A 20 6.33 26.74 21.17
CA ILE A 20 6.94 25.41 21.32
C ILE A 20 5.94 24.30 20.98
N VAL A 21 4.71 24.36 21.51
CA VAL A 21 3.68 23.35 21.25
C VAL A 21 3.34 23.27 19.76
N LEU A 22 3.15 24.41 19.11
CA LEU A 22 2.80 24.45 17.69
C LEU A 22 3.96 23.95 16.80
N ALA A 23 5.18 24.30 17.18
CA ALA A 23 6.39 23.85 16.47
C ALA A 23 6.63 22.35 16.68
N ALA A 24 6.41 21.82 17.89
CA ALA A 24 6.49 20.38 18.16
C ALA A 24 5.45 19.58 17.36
N LEU A 25 4.22 20.09 17.23
CA LEU A 25 3.21 19.49 16.35
C LEU A 25 3.69 19.44 14.89
N TYR A 26 4.31 20.52 14.40
CA TYR A 26 4.88 20.55 13.06
C TYR A 26 6.01 19.52 12.88
N VAL A 27 6.99 19.47 13.80
CA VAL A 27 8.07 18.48 13.75
C VAL A 27 7.53 17.07 13.77
N PHE A 28 6.52 16.80 14.62
CA PHE A 28 5.87 15.50 14.66
C PHE A 28 5.29 15.10 13.30
N LEU A 29 4.59 16.03 12.63
CA LEU A 29 4.04 15.79 11.29
C LEU A 29 5.15 15.51 10.26
N VAL A 30 6.20 16.33 10.25
CA VAL A 30 7.34 16.15 9.34
C VAL A 30 8.03 14.81 9.59
N MET A 31 8.54 14.58 10.81
CA MET A 31 9.28 13.36 11.18
C MET A 31 8.51 12.08 10.87
N ARG A 32 7.19 12.10 11.03
CA ARG A 32 6.36 10.93 10.83
C ARG A 32 6.06 10.72 9.36
N PHE A 33 5.69 11.76 8.61
CA PHE A 33 5.10 11.62 7.28
C PHE A 33 6.02 11.97 6.10
N THR A 34 7.23 12.47 6.32
CA THR A 34 8.20 12.72 5.24
C THR A 34 9.25 11.63 5.06
N SER A 35 9.68 11.47 3.80
CA SER A 35 10.89 10.76 3.42
C SER A 35 12.14 11.46 3.99
N SER A 36 13.30 10.79 4.00
CA SER A 36 14.52 11.36 4.59
C SER A 36 14.96 12.67 3.92
N TYR A 37 14.81 12.80 2.59
CA TYR A 37 15.20 13.99 1.84
C TYR A 37 14.24 15.17 2.07
N ASP A 38 12.94 14.93 1.97
CA ASP A 38 11.92 15.97 2.19
C ASP A 38 11.88 16.44 3.65
N ARG A 39 12.32 15.58 4.58
CA ARG A 39 12.45 15.89 6.02
C ARG A 39 13.45 17.00 6.27
N GLU A 40 14.61 16.95 5.66
CA GLU A 40 15.67 17.94 5.85
C GLU A 40 15.20 19.32 5.39
N ILE A 41 14.59 19.40 4.20
CA ILE A 41 14.03 20.64 3.66
C ILE A 41 12.88 21.14 4.54
N SER A 42 11.98 20.25 4.98
CA SER A 42 10.83 20.63 5.80
C SER A 42 11.25 21.18 7.17
N ILE A 43 12.26 20.60 7.82
CA ILE A 43 12.72 21.07 9.14
C ILE A 43 13.19 22.53 9.11
N ILE A 44 13.67 23.04 7.97
CA ILE A 44 14.07 24.45 7.79
C ILE A 44 12.90 25.39 8.11
N PHE A 45 11.66 24.98 7.86
CA PHE A 45 10.45 25.78 8.10
C PHE A 45 9.94 25.72 9.55
N PHE A 46 10.59 24.97 10.46
CA PHE A 46 10.23 24.88 11.87
C PHE A 46 10.07 26.22 12.62
N PRO A 47 10.85 27.29 12.32
CA PRO A 47 10.66 28.58 12.98
C PRO A 47 9.29 29.22 12.73
N ILE A 48 8.64 28.92 11.60
CA ILE A 48 7.36 29.50 11.20
C ILE A 48 6.24 29.16 12.20
N PRO A 49 5.93 27.88 12.49
CA PRO A 49 4.90 27.53 13.48
C PRO A 49 5.26 28.04 14.89
N PHE A 50 6.54 28.12 15.25
CA PHE A 50 6.95 28.71 16.52
C PHE A 50 6.52 30.19 16.64
N ILE A 51 6.87 31.00 15.64
CA ILE A 51 6.54 32.43 15.61
C ILE A 51 5.02 32.64 15.58
N LEU A 52 4.30 31.85 14.80
CA LEU A 52 2.83 31.92 14.71
C LEU A 52 2.17 31.61 16.06
N GLY A 53 2.59 30.54 16.74
CA GLY A 53 2.05 30.16 18.05
C GLY A 53 2.31 31.22 19.11
N ALA A 54 3.53 31.77 19.14
CA ALA A 54 3.87 32.86 20.06
C ALA A 54 3.07 34.14 19.78
N SER A 55 2.88 34.47 18.50
CA SER A 55 2.12 35.65 18.07
C SER A 55 0.65 35.57 18.45
N ILE A 56 0.01 34.40 18.31
CA ILE A 56 -1.39 34.20 18.72
C ILE A 56 -1.54 34.51 20.21
N CYS A 57 -0.73 33.86 21.06
CA CYS A 57 -0.83 34.01 22.51
C CYS A 57 -0.53 35.45 22.95
N TYR A 58 0.48 36.08 22.34
CA TYR A 58 0.85 37.46 22.63
C TYR A 58 -0.27 38.44 22.24
N SER A 59 -0.85 38.30 21.04
CA SER A 59 -1.91 39.17 20.57
C SER A 59 -3.19 39.07 21.41
N PHE A 60 -3.55 37.86 21.87
CA PHE A 60 -4.66 37.70 22.81
C PHE A 60 -4.39 38.32 24.17
N ALA A 61 -3.17 38.15 24.72
CA ALA A 61 -2.80 38.69 26.03
C ALA A 61 -2.82 40.22 26.09
N TYR A 62 -2.55 40.90 24.96
CA TYR A 62 -2.59 42.35 24.83
C TYR A 62 -3.87 42.87 24.14
N ASN A 63 -4.90 42.03 23.96
CA ASN A 63 -6.18 42.37 23.33
C ASN A 63 -6.06 42.96 21.90
N GLN A 64 -5.02 42.57 21.16
CA GLN A 64 -4.79 42.95 19.76
C GLN A 64 -5.61 42.05 18.82
N LYS A 65 -6.93 42.26 18.81
CA LYS A 65 -7.89 41.38 18.12
C LYS A 65 -7.58 41.15 16.63
N ILE A 66 -7.20 42.20 15.90
CA ILE A 66 -6.90 42.12 14.45
C ILE A 66 -5.64 41.29 14.20
N SER A 67 -4.54 41.59 14.90
CA SER A 67 -3.28 40.84 14.78
C SER A 67 -3.45 39.38 15.19
N GLY A 68 -4.19 39.12 16.27
CA GLY A 68 -4.51 37.77 16.72
C GLY A 68 -5.31 36.98 15.68
N ALA A 69 -6.34 37.57 15.08
CA ALA A 69 -7.11 36.92 14.03
C ALA A 69 -6.25 36.61 12.80
N LEU A 70 -5.39 37.54 12.39
CA LEU A 70 -4.48 37.34 11.26
C LEU A 70 -3.47 36.21 11.53
N ALA A 71 -2.90 36.15 12.74
CA ALA A 71 -2.00 35.07 13.14
C ALA A 71 -2.68 33.70 13.14
N VAL A 72 -3.95 33.61 13.58
CA VAL A 72 -4.75 32.38 13.51
C VAL A 72 -4.99 31.97 12.05
N ILE A 73 -5.38 32.90 11.17
CA ILE A 73 -5.60 32.61 9.75
C ILE A 73 -4.31 32.13 9.09
N CYS A 74 -3.18 32.82 9.31
CA CYS A 74 -1.88 32.41 8.78
C CYS A 74 -1.49 30.99 9.27
N THR A 75 -1.79 30.67 10.53
CA THR A 75 -1.56 29.32 11.08
C THR A 75 -2.39 28.26 10.35
N LEU A 76 -3.69 28.51 10.16
CA LEU A 76 -4.55 27.57 9.44
C LEU A 76 -4.11 27.38 7.99
N VAL A 77 -3.75 28.46 7.29
CA VAL A 77 -3.24 28.40 5.92
C VAL A 77 -1.92 27.64 5.85
N PHE A 78 -0.98 27.90 6.75
CA PHE A 78 0.30 27.22 6.82
C PHE A 78 0.12 25.71 7.04
N PHE A 79 -0.66 25.31 8.05
CA PHE A 79 -0.89 23.88 8.31
C PHE A 79 -1.67 23.20 7.19
N LYS A 80 -2.60 23.88 6.53
CA LYS A 80 -3.27 23.35 5.33
C LYS A 80 -2.28 23.15 4.18
N PHE A 81 -1.39 24.11 3.95
CA PHE A 81 -0.34 24.02 2.92
C PHE A 81 0.61 22.87 3.22
N ILE A 82 1.15 22.80 4.44
CA ILE A 82 2.04 21.72 4.88
C ILE A 82 1.35 20.35 4.79
N MET A 83 0.12 20.21 5.28
CA MET A 83 -0.58 18.93 5.13
C MET A 83 -0.78 18.54 3.67
N GLY A 84 -1.01 19.53 2.79
CA GLY A 84 -1.07 19.32 1.35
C GLY A 84 0.27 18.86 0.75
N THR A 85 1.37 19.55 1.05
CA THR A 85 2.70 19.21 0.52
C THR A 85 3.19 17.87 1.05
N LEU A 86 2.88 17.54 2.30
CA LEU A 86 3.23 16.26 2.92
C LEU A 86 2.29 15.11 2.48
N GLY A 87 1.23 15.38 1.71
CA GLY A 87 0.23 14.38 1.36
C GLY A 87 -0.49 13.77 2.58
N VAL A 88 -0.54 14.52 3.68
CA VAL A 88 -1.10 14.12 4.98
C VAL A 88 -2.55 14.58 5.06
N THR A 89 -3.45 13.65 5.36
CA THR A 89 -4.83 13.95 5.71
C THR A 89 -5.06 13.63 7.18
N PHE A 90 -6.05 14.26 7.82
CA PHE A 90 -6.45 13.90 9.18
C PHE A 90 -6.79 12.40 9.31
N SER A 91 -7.33 11.80 8.24
CA SER A 91 -7.58 10.35 8.17
C SER A 91 -6.29 9.54 8.29
N LYS A 92 -5.24 9.90 7.55
CA LYS A 92 -3.91 9.24 7.63
C LYS A 92 -3.26 9.43 9.01
N VAL A 93 -3.42 10.60 9.62
CA VAL A 93 -2.93 10.85 10.99
C VAL A 93 -3.65 9.96 12.00
N TYR A 94 -4.97 9.86 11.87
CA TYR A 94 -5.80 9.03 12.72
C TYR A 94 -5.44 7.54 12.58
N GLU A 95 -5.42 7.00 11.36
CA GLU A 95 -4.98 5.63 11.02
C GLU A 95 -3.66 5.27 11.72
N ARG A 96 -2.67 6.16 11.63
CA ARG A 96 -1.34 5.90 12.19
C ARG A 96 -1.29 5.98 13.71
N LEU A 97 -2.24 6.65 14.35
CA LEU A 97 -2.37 6.72 15.80
C LEU A 97 -3.13 5.50 16.34
N THR A 98 -4.18 5.06 15.62
CA THR A 98 -5.05 3.93 15.97
C THR A 98 -4.45 2.56 15.68
N LEU A 99 -3.48 2.48 14.76
CA LEU A 99 -2.71 1.26 14.49
C LEU A 99 -2.17 0.64 15.80
N PRO A 100 -2.48 -0.63 16.12
CA PRO A 100 -1.90 -1.32 17.27
C PRO A 100 -0.37 -1.30 17.25
N LYS A 101 0.29 -1.26 18.43
CA LYS A 101 1.76 -1.12 18.54
C LYS A 101 2.54 -2.13 17.69
N VAL A 102 2.06 -3.37 17.58
CA VAL A 102 2.66 -4.45 16.78
C VAL A 102 2.71 -4.11 15.28
N TYR A 103 1.79 -3.27 14.81
CA TYR A 103 1.70 -2.84 13.41
C TYR A 103 2.36 -1.47 13.16
N LYS A 104 2.72 -0.73 14.22
CA LYS A 104 3.44 0.56 14.10
C LYS A 104 4.88 0.40 13.60
N SER A 105 5.48 -0.77 13.82
CA SER A 105 6.85 -1.12 13.40
C SER A 105 6.93 -1.64 11.96
N TYR A 106 5.84 -1.65 11.21
CA TYR A 106 5.88 -1.91 9.77
C TYR A 106 6.60 -0.72 9.13
N HIS A 107 7.93 -0.78 9.12
CA HIS A 107 8.83 0.32 8.76
C HIS A 107 8.98 0.50 7.24
N TYR A 108 8.02 -0.03 6.47
CA TYR A 108 7.90 0.18 5.04
C TYR A 108 6.47 0.58 4.72
N THR A 109 6.20 1.85 5.01
CA THR A 109 5.15 2.64 4.38
C THR A 109 5.51 2.84 2.92
N SER A 110 5.36 1.83 2.07
CA SER A 110 5.30 2.08 0.63
C SER A 110 3.84 1.97 0.24
N ASP A 111 3.22 3.10 -0.08
CA ASP A 111 2.00 3.08 -0.88
C ASP A 111 2.29 2.52 -2.29
N TYR A 112 3.56 2.46 -2.71
CA TYR A 112 4.05 1.69 -3.84
C TYR A 112 5.52 1.38 -3.57
N LYS A 113 5.93 0.13 -3.81
CA LYS A 113 7.31 -0.38 -3.84
C LYS A 113 7.91 -0.89 -2.53
N ILE A 114 7.95 -2.22 -2.47
CA ILE A 114 8.93 -3.00 -1.72
C ILE A 114 10.31 -2.61 -2.27
N TYR A 115 10.98 -1.67 -1.60
CA TYR A 115 12.33 -1.25 -1.98
C TYR A 115 13.35 -1.44 -0.88
N ASN A 116 12.99 -2.09 0.23
CA ASN A 116 13.95 -2.65 1.17
C ASN A 116 13.18 -3.40 2.25
N LEU A 117 13.61 -4.62 2.54
CA LEU A 117 13.44 -5.45 3.73
C LEU A 117 14.33 -6.65 3.41
N GLU A 118 14.98 -7.26 4.41
CA GLU A 118 15.77 -8.48 4.20
C GLU A 118 15.04 -9.46 3.26
N GLY A 119 15.55 -9.64 2.04
CA GLY A 119 14.91 -10.46 1.02
C GLY A 119 14.31 -9.75 -0.20
N GLU A 120 14.69 -8.51 -0.52
CA GLU A 120 14.44 -7.87 -1.84
C GLU A 120 14.77 -8.80 -3.04
N LYS A 121 15.67 -9.77 -2.83
CA LYS A 121 16.03 -10.81 -3.78
C LYS A 121 14.96 -11.91 -3.97
N HIS A 122 13.83 -11.92 -3.24
CA HIS A 122 12.92 -13.09 -3.17
C HIS A 122 11.48 -12.82 -3.55
N LEU A 123 11.12 -11.58 -3.87
CA LEU A 123 9.80 -11.23 -4.39
C LEU A 123 9.94 -10.16 -5.48
N VAL A 124 9.79 -10.57 -6.73
CA VAL A 124 9.96 -9.70 -7.91
C VAL A 124 8.58 -9.26 -8.40
N ARG A 125 8.31 -7.96 -8.40
CA ARG A 125 7.10 -7.43 -9.04
C ARG A 125 7.30 -7.45 -10.55
N LEU A 126 6.32 -7.97 -11.29
CA LEU A 126 6.36 -7.92 -12.74
C LEU A 126 6.06 -6.48 -13.23
N PRO A 127 6.70 -6.03 -14.33
CA PRO A 127 6.56 -4.67 -14.87
C PRO A 127 5.11 -4.12 -14.96
N GLU A 128 4.94 -2.81 -14.71
CA GLU A 128 3.61 -2.16 -14.66
C GLU A 128 2.92 -2.08 -16.04
N ASP A 129 3.68 -2.00 -17.13
CA ASP A 129 3.21 -2.01 -18.52
C ASP A 129 2.46 -3.29 -18.89
N ILE A 130 2.76 -4.41 -18.22
CA ILE A 130 2.02 -5.67 -18.34
C ILE A 130 0.54 -5.49 -17.97
N HIS A 131 0.18 -4.56 -17.08
CA HIS A 131 -1.16 -4.49 -16.48
C HIS A 131 -2.19 -3.84 -17.42
N HIS A 132 -1.72 -3.05 -18.39
CA HIS A 132 -2.56 -2.47 -19.43
C HIS A 132 -2.78 -3.42 -20.62
N ILE A 133 -1.99 -4.48 -20.69
CA ILE A 133 -1.81 -5.34 -21.88
C ILE A 133 -2.21 -6.80 -21.57
N ALA A 134 -1.98 -7.31 -20.37
CA ALA A 134 -2.22 -8.70 -20.04
C ALA A 134 -3.72 -9.02 -19.90
N LYS A 135 -4.26 -9.80 -20.83
CA LYS A 135 -5.60 -10.42 -20.69
C LYS A 135 -5.53 -11.88 -20.23
N GLY A 136 -4.34 -12.50 -20.25
CA GLY A 136 -4.13 -13.84 -19.71
C GLY A 136 -2.69 -14.07 -19.25
N ILE A 137 -2.56 -14.86 -18.19
CA ILE A 137 -1.29 -15.32 -17.62
C ILE A 137 -1.37 -16.84 -17.56
N TYR A 138 -0.37 -17.55 -18.07
CA TYR A 138 -0.34 -19.02 -18.05
C TYR A 138 1.07 -19.57 -17.85
N LEU A 139 1.16 -20.87 -17.59
CA LEU A 139 2.42 -21.61 -17.58
C LEU A 139 2.46 -22.46 -18.84
N ASN A 140 3.55 -22.38 -19.59
CA ASN A 140 3.75 -23.31 -20.69
C ASN A 140 4.12 -24.71 -20.16
N PRO A 141 4.18 -25.75 -21.01
CA PRO A 141 4.58 -27.09 -20.60
C PRO A 141 5.97 -27.19 -19.94
N GLN A 142 6.84 -26.20 -20.17
CA GLN A 142 8.17 -26.07 -19.57
C GLN A 142 8.14 -25.31 -18.23
N ASN A 143 6.96 -25.04 -17.67
CA ASN A 143 6.78 -24.32 -16.41
C ASN A 143 7.32 -22.87 -16.44
N GLU A 144 7.37 -22.26 -17.62
CA GLU A 144 7.74 -20.86 -17.81
C GLU A 144 6.50 -19.98 -17.73
N LEU A 145 6.63 -18.82 -17.09
CA LEU A 145 5.55 -17.85 -16.99
C LEU A 145 5.40 -17.11 -18.32
N VAL A 146 4.23 -17.24 -18.93
CA VAL A 146 3.88 -16.58 -20.18
C VAL A 146 2.73 -15.61 -19.94
N ILE A 147 2.91 -14.37 -20.40
CA ILE A 147 1.94 -13.29 -20.26
C ILE A 147 1.58 -12.78 -21.64
N TYR A 148 0.29 -12.64 -21.92
CA TYR A 148 -0.15 -12.27 -23.26
C TYR A 148 -1.34 -11.30 -23.28
N ASP A 149 -1.43 -10.56 -24.39
CA ASP A 149 -2.54 -9.66 -24.69
C ASP A 149 -3.54 -10.30 -25.65
N LYS A 150 -4.81 -10.33 -25.24
CA LYS A 150 -5.96 -10.71 -26.08
C LYS A 150 -6.65 -9.42 -26.56
N SER A 151 -5.91 -8.43 -27.08
CA SER A 151 -6.41 -7.04 -27.13
C SER A 151 -7.57 -6.78 -28.09
N ILE A 152 -7.81 -7.60 -29.11
CA ILE A 152 -8.86 -7.33 -30.09
C ILE A 152 -10.01 -8.35 -29.96
N PRO A 153 -11.21 -7.95 -29.52
CA PRO A 153 -12.40 -8.74 -29.81
C PRO A 153 -12.64 -8.66 -31.33
N MET A 154 -12.58 -9.80 -32.02
CA MET A 154 -12.96 -9.81 -33.42
C MET A 154 -14.48 -9.76 -33.56
N ASP A 155 -14.91 -9.16 -34.67
CA ASP A 155 -16.26 -9.37 -35.20
C ASP A 155 -16.61 -10.86 -35.19
N ARG A 156 -17.90 -11.19 -35.03
CA ARG A 156 -18.42 -12.50 -34.58
C ARG A 156 -17.95 -13.76 -35.34
N ASN A 157 -17.15 -13.64 -36.39
CA ASN A 157 -16.78 -14.71 -37.31
C ASN A 157 -15.27 -14.99 -37.43
N GLU A 158 -14.37 -14.34 -36.68
CA GLU A 158 -12.92 -14.64 -36.75
C GLU A 158 -12.31 -14.92 -35.35
N PRO A 159 -11.33 -15.85 -35.26
CA PRO A 159 -10.73 -16.23 -33.98
C PRO A 159 -9.81 -15.13 -33.43
N SER A 160 -9.94 -14.84 -32.12
CA SER A 160 -9.10 -13.87 -31.42
C SER A 160 -7.61 -14.26 -31.50
N VAL A 161 -6.79 -13.41 -32.13
CA VAL A 161 -5.34 -13.61 -32.25
C VAL A 161 -4.63 -12.99 -31.03
N ILE A 162 -3.66 -13.70 -30.45
CA ILE A 162 -2.77 -13.16 -29.43
C ILE A 162 -1.76 -12.25 -30.15
N ASN A 163 -1.77 -10.94 -29.85
CA ASN A 163 -0.96 -9.95 -30.58
C ASN A 163 0.42 -9.70 -29.95
N HIS A 164 0.60 -10.05 -28.67
CA HIS A 164 1.85 -9.83 -27.93
C HIS A 164 2.03 -10.93 -26.88
N ILE A 165 3.21 -11.54 -26.84
CA ILE A 165 3.57 -12.58 -25.86
C ILE A 165 4.90 -12.21 -25.23
N GLU A 166 4.91 -12.10 -23.91
CA GLU A 166 6.14 -11.96 -23.12
C GLU A 166 6.37 -13.21 -22.29
N LYS A 167 7.59 -13.73 -22.38
CA LYS A 167 8.07 -14.84 -21.56
C LYS A 167 8.94 -14.33 -20.43
N TYR A 168 8.73 -14.86 -19.23
CA TYR A 168 9.53 -14.57 -18.05
C TYR A 168 10.14 -15.85 -17.52
N ASN A 169 11.46 -15.83 -17.27
CA ASN A 169 12.12 -16.95 -16.62
C ASN A 169 11.75 -17.02 -15.13
N SER A 170 12.18 -18.09 -14.47
CA SER A 170 11.96 -18.32 -13.04
C SER A 170 12.50 -17.23 -12.12
N LEU A 171 13.35 -16.32 -12.61
CA LEU A 171 13.89 -15.17 -11.87
C LEU A 171 13.11 -13.86 -12.14
N GLY A 172 12.00 -13.92 -12.88
CA GLY A 172 11.22 -12.76 -13.28
C GLY A 172 11.90 -11.88 -14.32
N LYS A 173 12.91 -12.40 -15.05
CA LYS A 173 13.56 -11.67 -16.15
C LYS A 173 12.87 -12.00 -17.47
N ARG A 174 12.54 -10.96 -18.24
CA ARG A 174 12.00 -11.09 -19.60
C ARG A 174 13.00 -11.82 -20.50
N MET A 175 12.54 -12.85 -21.19
CA MET A 175 13.31 -13.61 -22.18
C MET A 175 13.18 -12.95 -23.56
N GLN A 176 14.19 -13.10 -24.44
CA GLN A 176 14.14 -12.52 -25.79
C GLN A 176 13.08 -13.22 -26.66
N GLU A 177 12.44 -12.45 -27.56
CA GLU A 177 11.51 -12.93 -28.58
C GLU A 177 12.23 -13.85 -29.58
N SER A 178 12.41 -15.12 -29.25
CA SER A 178 12.90 -16.11 -30.23
C SER A 178 11.97 -17.29 -30.44
N ASP A 179 10.86 -17.37 -29.70
CA ASP A 179 9.89 -18.44 -29.89
C ASP A 179 8.54 -17.80 -30.21
N THR A 180 8.20 -17.76 -31.49
CA THR A 180 6.82 -17.67 -31.96
C THR A 180 6.07 -18.84 -31.34
N LEU A 181 5.43 -18.61 -30.19
CA LEU A 181 4.54 -19.59 -29.60
C LEU A 181 3.34 -19.71 -30.55
N GLU A 182 3.12 -20.92 -31.08
CA GLU A 182 1.86 -21.24 -31.74
C GLU A 182 0.75 -20.97 -30.72
N VAL A 183 -0.12 -20.01 -31.06
CA VAL A 183 -1.21 -19.55 -30.20
C VAL A 183 -2.17 -20.71 -30.00
N GLN A 184 -2.03 -21.45 -28.90
CA GLN A 184 -3.11 -22.30 -28.42
C GLN A 184 -4.27 -21.37 -28.04
N GLN A 185 -5.38 -21.50 -28.75
CA GLN A 185 -6.61 -20.81 -28.41
C GLN A 185 -7.12 -21.34 -27.05
N ASP A 186 -7.71 -20.45 -26.25
CA ASP A 186 -8.37 -20.76 -24.97
C ASP A 186 -7.50 -21.29 -23.84
N ILE A 187 -6.28 -20.79 -23.70
CA ILE A 187 -5.48 -21.04 -22.49
C ILE A 187 -6.11 -20.29 -21.30
N PRO A 188 -6.56 -20.99 -20.24
CA PRO A 188 -7.16 -20.35 -19.07
C PRO A 188 -6.09 -19.60 -18.27
N ASN A 189 -6.48 -18.44 -17.74
CA ASN A 189 -5.61 -17.69 -16.82
C ASN A 189 -5.31 -18.56 -15.58
N ILE A 190 -4.06 -18.57 -15.10
CA ILE A 190 -3.66 -19.30 -13.88
C ILE A 190 -4.60 -18.97 -12.72
N PHE A 191 -4.97 -17.70 -12.56
CA PHE A 191 -5.83 -17.25 -11.46
C PHE A 191 -7.33 -17.37 -11.75
N ASP A 192 -7.73 -17.97 -12.87
CA ASP A 192 -9.13 -18.24 -13.17
C ASP A 192 -9.64 -19.43 -12.34
N GLY A 193 -10.23 -19.12 -11.19
CA GLY A 193 -10.88 -20.09 -10.31
C GLY A 193 -12.14 -20.74 -10.90
N ASN A 194 -12.65 -20.28 -12.04
CA ASN A 194 -13.75 -20.94 -12.75
C ASN A 194 -13.25 -21.84 -13.89
N SER A 195 -11.93 -21.95 -14.08
CA SER A 195 -11.36 -22.84 -15.09
C SER A 195 -11.63 -24.31 -14.75
N GLN A 196 -11.87 -25.12 -15.78
CA GLN A 196 -12.02 -26.59 -15.66
C GLN A 196 -10.73 -27.29 -15.19
N ARG A 197 -9.64 -26.55 -15.02
CA ARG A 197 -8.32 -27.01 -14.58
C ARG A 197 -8.30 -27.49 -13.12
N PHE A 198 -9.18 -26.93 -12.28
CA PHE A 198 -9.23 -27.25 -10.86
C PHE A 198 -10.36 -28.22 -10.57
N LEU A 199 -9.99 -29.39 -10.07
CA LEU A 199 -10.91 -30.47 -9.76
C LEU A 199 -11.65 -30.23 -8.44
N LYS A 200 -11.08 -29.40 -7.57
CA LYS A 200 -11.57 -29.18 -6.21
C LYS A 200 -11.67 -27.69 -5.90
N LYS A 201 -12.83 -27.27 -5.40
CA LYS A 201 -13.09 -25.94 -4.86
C LYS A 201 -13.63 -26.05 -3.45
N GLU A 202 -12.88 -25.57 -2.46
CA GLU A 202 -13.25 -25.69 -1.05
C GLU A 202 -13.08 -24.37 -0.29
N THR A 203 -13.86 -24.22 0.78
CA THR A 203 -13.66 -23.17 1.77
C THR A 203 -13.01 -23.80 2.99
N LEU A 204 -11.75 -23.46 3.26
CA LEU A 204 -10.96 -24.03 4.34
C LEU A 204 -10.35 -22.93 5.21
N ASP A 205 -9.77 -23.34 6.34
CA ASP A 205 -8.96 -22.46 7.17
C ASP A 205 -7.76 -21.90 6.41
N ARG A 206 -7.40 -20.66 6.76
CA ARG A 206 -6.37 -19.88 6.08
C ARG A 206 -4.98 -20.46 6.34
N LYS A 207 -4.19 -20.70 5.29
CA LYS A 207 -2.85 -21.29 5.40
C LYS A 207 -1.78 -20.24 5.19
N ASN A 208 -1.67 -19.72 3.97
CA ASN A 208 -0.57 -18.86 3.55
C ASN A 208 -0.97 -17.38 3.53
N ILE A 209 -2.22 -17.05 3.22
CA ILE A 209 -2.71 -15.66 3.29
C ILE A 209 -3.34 -15.42 4.65
N LYS A 210 -2.68 -14.58 5.45
CA LYS A 210 -3.07 -14.28 6.83
C LYS A 210 -3.52 -12.82 6.96
N PRO A 211 -4.83 -12.53 6.87
CA PRO A 211 -5.35 -11.21 7.17
C PRO A 211 -5.15 -10.91 8.66
N MET A 212 -4.42 -9.83 8.96
CA MET A 212 -4.03 -9.48 10.32
C MET A 212 -4.94 -8.41 10.91
N TYR A 213 -5.18 -7.33 10.15
CA TYR A 213 -5.94 -6.19 10.61
C TYR A 213 -6.62 -5.46 9.45
N VAL A 214 -7.83 -4.96 9.66
CA VAL A 214 -8.53 -4.12 8.68
C VAL A 214 -8.90 -2.77 9.29
N GLU A 215 -8.70 -1.71 8.51
CA GLU A 215 -9.15 -0.37 8.83
C GLU A 215 -10.06 0.17 7.74
N SER A 216 -11.20 0.71 8.13
CA SER A 216 -12.17 1.31 7.22
C SER A 216 -12.50 2.72 7.67
N TYR A 217 -12.31 3.69 6.79
CA TYR A 217 -12.64 5.09 7.07
C TYR A 217 -13.48 5.68 5.95
N LYS A 218 -14.33 6.64 6.34
CA LYS A 218 -15.22 7.33 5.42
C LYS A 218 -14.42 8.36 4.62
N THR A 219 -14.54 8.32 3.30
CA THR A 219 -13.98 9.31 2.38
C THR A 219 -15.06 10.26 1.86
N LYS A 220 -14.65 11.27 1.05
CA LYS A 220 -15.59 12.25 0.48
C LYS A 220 -16.69 11.54 -0.32
N GLY A 221 -17.95 11.93 -0.08
CA GLY A 221 -19.10 11.46 -0.85
C GLY A 221 -19.64 10.07 -0.47
N ASN A 222 -19.84 9.81 0.83
CA ASN A 222 -20.40 8.55 1.38
C ASN A 222 -19.66 7.26 0.96
N LYS A 223 -18.47 7.38 0.39
CA LYS A 223 -17.59 6.25 0.06
C LYS A 223 -16.77 5.88 1.30
N TYR A 224 -16.37 4.61 1.37
CA TYR A 224 -15.42 4.13 2.36
C TYR A 224 -14.17 3.65 1.63
N GLU A 225 -13.01 3.94 2.22
CA GLU A 225 -11.77 3.27 1.86
C GLU A 225 -11.43 2.28 2.97
N THR A 226 -11.08 1.06 2.55
CA THR A 226 -10.70 -0.02 3.45
C THR A 226 -9.28 -0.46 3.11
N ILE A 227 -8.44 -0.53 4.13
CA ILE A 227 -7.06 -0.98 4.05
C ILE A 227 -6.94 -2.28 4.85
N LEU A 228 -6.46 -3.33 4.18
CA LEU A 228 -6.12 -4.60 4.81
C LEU A 228 -4.62 -4.69 5.03
N TYR A 229 -4.23 -5.02 6.25
CA TYR A 229 -2.90 -5.43 6.64
C TYR A 229 -2.86 -6.95 6.73
N PHE A 230 -1.96 -7.59 6.00
CA PHE A 230 -1.89 -9.04 5.90
C PHE A 230 -0.47 -9.56 5.75
N GLU A 231 -0.29 -10.83 6.08
CA GLU A 231 0.94 -11.58 5.80
C GLU A 231 0.68 -12.60 4.70
N VAL A 232 1.65 -12.80 3.82
CA VAL A 232 1.67 -13.91 2.87
C VAL A 232 2.89 -14.75 3.17
N LYS A 233 2.68 -16.03 3.43
CA LYS A 233 3.76 -16.99 3.58
C LYS A 233 4.09 -17.58 2.22
N THR A 234 5.27 -17.23 1.71
CA THR A 234 5.94 -18.03 0.69
C THR A 234 6.90 -18.99 1.39
N GLN A 235 7.33 -20.07 0.73
CA GLN A 235 8.42 -20.86 1.29
C GLN A 235 9.75 -20.26 0.80
N PRO A 236 10.72 -19.90 1.65
CA PRO A 236 10.72 -19.89 3.12
C PRO A 236 10.27 -18.56 3.77
N TYR A 237 9.87 -17.55 2.98
CA TYR A 237 9.71 -16.18 3.48
C TYR A 237 8.28 -15.82 3.91
N THR A 238 8.15 -14.97 4.92
CA THR A 238 6.87 -14.33 5.23
C THR A 238 6.95 -12.88 4.86
N PHE A 239 6.09 -12.47 3.93
CA PHE A 239 5.97 -11.09 3.48
C PHE A 239 4.81 -10.41 4.16
N ARG A 240 4.99 -9.12 4.44
CA ARG A 240 4.02 -8.25 5.12
C ARG A 240 3.54 -7.18 4.16
N PHE A 241 2.24 -7.09 3.98
CA PHE A 241 1.63 -6.17 3.02
C PHE A 241 0.53 -5.33 3.66
N LYS A 242 0.28 -4.17 3.02
CA LYS A 242 -0.97 -3.44 3.15
C LYS A 242 -1.52 -3.16 1.75
N ASN A 243 -2.83 -3.33 1.53
CA ASN A 243 -3.45 -2.95 0.26
C ASN A 243 -4.90 -2.48 0.45
N LYS A 244 -5.42 -1.76 -0.55
CA LYS A 244 -6.86 -1.51 -0.68
C LYS A 244 -7.61 -2.84 -0.75
N PHE A 245 -8.66 -2.93 0.05
CA PHE A 245 -9.47 -4.14 0.18
C PHE A 245 -10.95 -3.80 0.00
N PRO A 246 -11.79 -4.76 -0.41
CA PRO A 246 -13.24 -4.57 -0.39
C PRO A 246 -13.73 -4.10 0.97
N TYR A 247 -14.78 -3.28 0.95
CA TYR A 247 -15.31 -2.67 2.17
C TYR A 247 -15.61 -3.74 3.22
N THR A 248 -15.02 -3.57 4.40
CA THR A 248 -15.19 -4.47 5.55
C THR A 248 -15.34 -3.61 6.79
N LYS A 249 -16.46 -3.70 7.52
CA LYS A 249 -16.76 -2.73 8.59
C LYS A 249 -15.74 -2.77 9.73
N ASN A 250 -15.27 -3.96 10.10
CA ASN A 250 -14.36 -4.17 11.22
C ASN A 250 -13.73 -5.58 11.18
N GLN A 251 -12.84 -5.84 12.14
CA GLN A 251 -12.15 -7.13 12.28
C GLN A 251 -13.09 -8.33 12.43
N LYS A 252 -14.24 -8.17 13.09
CA LYS A 252 -15.22 -9.25 13.26
C LYS A 252 -15.84 -9.64 11.92
N GLU A 253 -16.11 -8.68 11.04
CA GLU A 253 -16.55 -8.98 9.68
C GLU A 253 -15.45 -9.60 8.83
N LEU A 254 -14.21 -9.09 8.93
CA LEU A 254 -13.06 -9.68 8.22
C LEU A 254 -12.88 -11.17 8.53
N SER A 255 -13.07 -11.56 9.80
CA SER A 255 -12.92 -12.95 10.23
C SER A 255 -13.91 -13.90 9.53
N LYS A 256 -15.08 -13.38 9.09
CA LYS A 256 -16.12 -14.15 8.39
C LYS A 256 -15.86 -14.26 6.89
N THR A 257 -14.97 -13.44 6.33
CA THR A 257 -14.64 -13.51 4.90
C THR A 257 -13.99 -14.86 4.61
N PRO A 258 -14.56 -15.70 3.75
CA PRO A 258 -14.02 -17.03 3.48
C PRO A 258 -12.70 -16.92 2.70
N THR A 259 -11.85 -17.93 2.87
CA THR A 259 -10.72 -18.19 1.97
C THR A 259 -11.11 -19.37 1.08
N ILE A 260 -10.96 -19.18 -0.23
CA ILE A 260 -11.32 -20.18 -1.24
C ILE A 260 -10.03 -20.84 -1.72
N TYR A 261 -10.05 -22.16 -1.82
CA TYR A 261 -8.96 -22.94 -2.38
C TYR A 261 -9.41 -23.58 -3.69
N TYR A 262 -8.57 -23.47 -4.71
CA TYR A 262 -8.68 -24.22 -5.96
C TYR A 262 -7.49 -25.15 -6.05
N GLU A 263 -7.74 -26.45 -6.16
CA GLU A 263 -6.68 -27.47 -6.11
C GLU A 263 -6.85 -28.53 -7.20
N ASN A 264 -5.71 -28.98 -7.73
CA ASN A 264 -5.55 -30.20 -8.51
C ASN A 264 -4.30 -30.96 -8.02
N ASP A 265 -3.90 -32.02 -8.72
CA ASP A 265 -2.79 -32.88 -8.29
C ASP A 265 -1.45 -32.16 -8.13
N SER A 266 -1.23 -31.05 -8.81
CA SER A 266 0.06 -30.33 -8.80
C SER A 266 -0.04 -28.87 -8.39
N GLU A 267 -1.24 -28.30 -8.30
CA GLU A 267 -1.44 -26.86 -8.22
C GLU A 267 -2.45 -26.48 -7.15
N ILE A 268 -2.17 -25.39 -6.45
CA ILE A 268 -3.06 -24.83 -5.43
C ILE A 268 -3.10 -23.32 -5.60
N ILE A 269 -4.31 -22.77 -5.65
CA ILE A 269 -4.60 -21.35 -5.48
C ILE A 269 -5.29 -21.15 -4.15
N GLU A 270 -4.73 -20.30 -3.29
CA GLU A 270 -5.39 -19.79 -2.10
C GLU A 270 -5.85 -18.35 -2.37
N SER A 271 -7.16 -18.08 -2.31
CA SER A 271 -7.75 -16.77 -2.60
C SER A 271 -8.49 -16.19 -1.40
N PHE A 272 -8.21 -14.93 -1.08
CA PHE A 272 -8.88 -14.15 -0.04
C PHE A 272 -9.19 -12.73 -0.54
N GLY A 273 -10.46 -12.46 -0.82
CA GLY A 273 -10.88 -11.19 -1.40
C GLY A 273 -10.23 -10.94 -2.77
N ASN A 274 -9.42 -9.88 -2.88
CA ASN A 274 -8.67 -9.53 -4.07
C ASN A 274 -7.20 -10.00 -4.03
N ILE A 275 -6.87 -10.97 -3.17
CA ILE A 275 -5.52 -11.51 -3.02
C ILE A 275 -5.57 -12.99 -3.38
N SER A 276 -4.67 -13.43 -4.26
CA SER A 276 -4.54 -14.85 -4.65
C SER A 276 -3.08 -15.27 -4.61
N LEU A 277 -2.79 -16.40 -3.99
CA LEU A 277 -1.47 -17.03 -3.99
C LEU A 277 -1.55 -18.35 -4.76
N TYR A 278 -0.82 -18.41 -5.87
CA TYR A 278 -0.66 -19.62 -6.68
C TYR A 278 0.65 -20.33 -6.32
N THR A 279 0.53 -21.65 -6.18
CA THR A 279 1.63 -22.55 -5.88
C THR A 279 1.53 -23.80 -6.76
N ASN A 280 2.67 -24.34 -7.16
CA ASN A 280 2.73 -25.55 -7.98
C ASN A 280 3.89 -26.42 -7.50
N LYS A 281 3.65 -27.73 -7.38
CA LYS A 281 4.62 -28.72 -6.87
C LYS A 281 5.91 -28.80 -7.69
N HIS A 282 5.86 -28.41 -8.97
CA HIS A 282 6.96 -28.48 -9.91
C HIS A 282 7.63 -27.13 -10.17
N LEU A 283 7.07 -26.03 -9.62
CA LEU A 283 7.67 -24.71 -9.77
C LEU A 283 8.67 -24.41 -8.64
N HIS A 284 9.77 -23.77 -9.04
CA HIS A 284 10.73 -23.16 -8.13
C HIS A 284 10.36 -21.71 -7.75
N TYR A 285 9.11 -21.32 -7.96
CA TYR A 285 8.56 -20.03 -7.53
C TYR A 285 7.06 -20.14 -7.25
N GLN A 286 6.54 -19.13 -6.54
CA GLN A 286 5.12 -18.92 -6.29
C GLN A 286 4.69 -17.61 -6.94
N LEU A 287 3.41 -17.49 -7.33
CA LEU A 287 2.86 -16.26 -7.89
C LEU A 287 1.85 -15.67 -6.92
N LEU A 288 2.05 -14.43 -6.51
CA LEU A 288 1.15 -13.67 -5.66
C LEU A 288 0.48 -12.60 -6.50
N GLN A 289 -0.84 -12.67 -6.63
CA GLN A 289 -1.67 -11.64 -7.23
C GLN A 289 -2.33 -10.80 -6.14
N ILE A 290 -2.18 -9.48 -6.23
CA ILE A 290 -2.84 -8.52 -5.36
C ILE A 290 -3.57 -7.53 -6.27
N LYS A 291 -4.90 -7.68 -6.36
CA LYS A 291 -5.74 -6.96 -7.34
C LYS A 291 -5.22 -7.22 -8.76
N ASP A 292 -4.68 -6.20 -9.42
CA ASP A 292 -4.15 -6.31 -10.78
C ASP A 292 -2.64 -6.62 -10.76
N ASP A 293 -1.97 -6.40 -9.62
CA ASP A 293 -0.52 -6.56 -9.50
C ASP A 293 -0.09 -8.02 -9.32
N ILE A 294 0.97 -8.42 -10.02
CA ILE A 294 1.55 -9.77 -9.92
C ILE A 294 2.98 -9.71 -9.42
N TYR A 295 3.26 -10.56 -8.44
CA TYR A 295 4.55 -10.71 -7.79
C TYR A 295 5.00 -12.17 -7.90
N LEU A 296 6.27 -12.37 -8.25
CA LEU A 296 6.91 -13.67 -8.32
C LEU A 296 7.77 -13.87 -7.06
N GLY A 297 7.36 -14.81 -6.20
CA GLY A 297 8.06 -15.18 -4.99
C GLY A 297 9.01 -16.34 -5.25
N LEU A 298 10.32 -16.14 -5.09
CA LEU A 298 11.33 -17.19 -5.32
C LEU A 298 11.37 -18.16 -4.13
N THR A 299 11.05 -19.43 -4.38
CA THR A 299 11.34 -20.53 -3.47
C THR A 299 12.79 -20.92 -3.71
N TYR A 300 13.72 -20.51 -2.83
CA TYR A 300 15.12 -20.87 -3.00
C TYR A 300 15.30 -22.38 -3.17
N MET A 301 16.03 -22.76 -4.22
CA MET A 301 16.67 -24.07 -4.30
C MET A 301 17.76 -24.13 -3.23
N VAL A 302 17.60 -25.02 -2.26
CA VAL A 302 18.77 -25.66 -1.65
C VAL A 302 19.45 -26.39 -2.81
N LYS A 303 20.68 -25.96 -3.14
CA LYS A 303 21.55 -26.70 -4.06
C LYS A 303 21.88 -28.07 -3.48
#